data_AF-A0A314YF88-F1
#
_entry.id   AF-A0A314YF88-F1
#
_cell.length_a   1.000
_cell.length_b   1.000
_cell.length_c   1.000
_cell.angle_alpha   90.00
_cell.angle_beta   90.00
_cell.angle_gamma   90.00
#
_symmetry.space_group_name_H-M   'P 1'
#
loop_
_entity.id
_entity.type
_entity.pdbx_description
1 polymer ?
#
loop_
_entity_poly.entity_id
_entity_poly.type
_entity_poly.pdbx_seq_one_letter_code
_entity_poly.pdbx_strand_id
1 'polypeptide(L)'
;MGNFYSAARDPIFFSHHSNVDRMWSIWKNLGPKNKDLSDKDWLDTGFLFYNENAELVRVKVRDCLDNRKLGYVYQDVEIPWLKSRPTPRRTKQQRTAKAGGVAKAAGTTSFGKLVKISEFPIQLESKISTSEFAGSFVSVPHTHKEKRNKSKGILRLGLTDCLEDLEAEDDESVVVTLVPRFGAQTVTIGSIRIEFVS
;
A
#
# COMPACT_ATOMS: atom_id res chain seq x y z
N MET A 1 7.69 -15.12 9.49
CA MET A 1 6.53 -14.55 8.78
C MET A 1 6.75 -14.20 7.29
N GLY A 2 7.82 -14.64 6.60
CA GLY A 2 8.12 -14.19 5.22
C GLY A 2 7.40 -14.92 4.06
N ASN A 3 6.50 -15.87 4.36
CA ASN A 3 5.73 -16.62 3.36
C ASN A 3 4.37 -16.98 3.96
N PHE A 4 3.28 -16.82 3.21
CA PHE A 4 1.93 -17.00 3.74
C PHE A 4 1.63 -18.43 4.22
N TYR A 5 2.18 -19.47 3.58
CA TYR A 5 1.97 -20.86 4.00
C TYR A 5 2.50 -21.15 5.42
N SER A 6 3.54 -20.43 5.86
CA SER A 6 4.18 -20.64 7.16
C SER A 6 4.03 -19.46 8.11
N ALA A 7 3.36 -18.37 7.69
CA ALA A 7 3.31 -17.13 8.47
C ALA A 7 2.66 -17.34 9.84
N ALA A 8 1.53 -18.04 9.89
CA ALA A 8 0.77 -18.29 11.12
C ALA A 8 1.41 -19.32 12.08
N ARG A 9 2.53 -19.95 11.69
CA ARG A 9 3.27 -20.85 12.59
C ARG A 9 4.06 -20.10 13.66
N ASP A 10 4.27 -18.81 13.46
CA ASP A 10 4.91 -17.91 14.41
C ASP A 10 3.81 -17.13 15.16
N PRO A 11 3.70 -17.23 16.51
CA PRO A 11 2.65 -16.57 17.27
C PRO A 11 2.58 -15.05 17.06
N ILE A 12 3.69 -14.39 16.73
CA ILE A 12 3.70 -12.94 16.48
C ILE A 12 2.83 -12.54 15.27
N PHE A 13 2.51 -13.50 14.39
CA PHE A 13 1.58 -13.32 13.28
C PHE A 13 0.24 -12.75 13.75
N PHE A 14 -0.31 -13.27 14.84
CA PHE A 14 -1.62 -12.84 15.34
C PHE A 14 -1.54 -11.41 15.92
N SER A 15 -0.45 -11.07 16.62
CA SER A 15 -0.22 -9.70 17.10
C SER A 15 -0.02 -8.71 15.95
N HIS A 16 0.68 -9.10 14.90
CA HIS A 16 0.83 -8.29 13.69
C HIS A 16 -0.53 -8.03 13.03
N HIS A 17 -1.33 -9.09 12.81
CA HIS A 17 -2.66 -8.98 12.23
C HIS A 17 -3.65 -8.23 13.12
N SER A 18 -3.50 -8.30 14.45
CA SER A 18 -4.29 -7.49 15.38
C SER A 18 -4.04 -5.99 15.18
N ASN A 19 -2.80 -5.57 14.94
CA ASN A 19 -2.54 -4.17 14.61
C ASN A 19 -3.02 -3.79 13.20
N VAL A 20 -3.06 -4.73 12.24
CA VAL A 20 -3.67 -4.52 10.92
C VAL A 20 -5.18 -4.31 11.04
N ASP A 21 -5.88 -5.11 11.84
CA ASP A 21 -7.30 -4.91 12.14
C ASP A 21 -7.54 -3.56 12.83
N ARG A 22 -6.68 -3.19 13.79
CA ARG A 22 -6.70 -1.86 14.41
C ARG A 22 -6.57 -0.72 13.39
N MET A 23 -5.79 -0.88 12.32
CA MET A 23 -5.67 0.15 11.28
C MET A 23 -7.00 0.41 10.56
N TRP A 24 -7.83 -0.62 10.35
CA TRP A 24 -9.17 -0.43 9.77
C TRP A 24 -10.04 0.44 10.68
N SER A 25 -10.04 0.16 11.99
CA SER A 25 -10.76 0.97 12.99
C SER A 25 -10.27 2.42 13.01
N ILE A 26 -8.95 2.64 12.97
CA ILE A 26 -8.39 4.01 12.91
C ILE A 26 -8.81 4.71 11.62
N TRP A 27 -8.65 4.06 10.47
CA TRP A 27 -8.95 4.65 9.16
C TRP A 27 -10.38 5.17 9.06
N LYS A 28 -11.36 4.42 9.58
CA LYS A 28 -12.77 4.86 9.65
C LYS A 28 -12.96 6.14 10.45
N ASN A 29 -12.17 6.33 11.51
CA ASN A 29 -12.26 7.49 12.39
C ASN A 29 -11.48 8.72 11.88
N LEU A 30 -10.64 8.58 10.84
CA LEU A 30 -9.84 9.70 10.31
C LEU A 30 -10.67 10.73 9.53
N GLY A 31 -11.80 10.34 8.94
CA GLY A 31 -12.59 11.29 8.16
C GLY A 31 -13.92 10.74 7.63
N PRO A 32 -14.87 11.62 7.29
CA PRO A 32 -16.25 11.25 6.92
C PRO A 32 -16.34 10.51 5.58
N LYS A 33 -15.30 10.58 4.73
CA LYS A 33 -15.22 9.87 3.45
C LYS A 33 -14.81 8.40 3.62
N ASN A 34 -14.17 8.05 4.74
CA ASN A 34 -13.63 6.72 4.99
C ASN A 34 -14.75 5.79 5.49
N LYS A 35 -15.48 5.19 4.56
CA LYS A 35 -16.62 4.31 4.84
C LYS A 35 -16.35 2.89 4.38
N ASP A 36 -16.95 1.94 5.08
CA ASP A 36 -16.94 0.54 4.68
C ASP A 36 -17.60 0.35 3.30
N LEU A 37 -17.19 -0.70 2.59
CA LEU A 37 -17.75 -1.05 1.31
C LEU A 37 -19.23 -1.43 1.50
N SER A 38 -20.10 -0.82 0.71
CA SER A 38 -21.55 -1.06 0.73
C SER A 38 -22.02 -2.10 -0.30
N ASP A 39 -21.08 -2.63 -1.10
CA ASP A 39 -21.35 -3.63 -2.12
C ASP A 39 -21.91 -4.91 -1.47
N LYS A 40 -23.07 -5.35 -1.97
CA LYS A 40 -23.75 -6.55 -1.47
C LYS A 40 -22.92 -7.80 -1.66
N ASP A 41 -22.19 -7.90 -2.78
CA ASP A 41 -21.36 -9.07 -3.06
C ASP A 41 -20.23 -9.20 -2.04
N TRP A 42 -19.65 -8.06 -1.63
CA TRP A 42 -18.67 -8.01 -0.55
C TRP A 42 -19.29 -8.33 0.81
N LEU A 43 -20.43 -7.73 1.15
CA LEU A 43 -21.10 -7.89 2.44
C LEU A 43 -21.63 -9.31 2.69
N ASP A 44 -22.13 -9.98 1.65
CA ASP A 44 -22.66 -11.34 1.72
C ASP A 44 -21.59 -12.42 1.50
N THR A 45 -20.32 -12.03 1.26
CA THR A 45 -19.21 -12.97 1.22
C THR A 45 -19.09 -13.68 2.57
N GLY A 46 -19.01 -15.02 2.51
CA GLY A 46 -18.99 -15.89 3.68
C GLY A 46 -17.70 -16.67 3.82
N PHE A 47 -17.26 -16.85 5.07
CA PHE A 47 -16.11 -17.66 5.45
C PHE A 47 -16.52 -18.72 6.46
N LEU A 48 -15.74 -19.80 6.55
CA LEU A 48 -15.97 -20.90 7.49
C LEU A 48 -14.79 -20.96 8.48
N PHE A 49 -15.10 -20.95 9.77
CA PHE A 49 -14.12 -21.06 10.85
C PHE A 49 -14.58 -22.08 11.88
N TYR A 50 -13.64 -22.67 12.60
CA TYR A 50 -13.92 -23.41 13.82
C TYR A 50 -13.98 -22.44 15.00
N ASN A 51 -15.03 -22.52 15.80
CA ASN A 51 -15.15 -21.77 17.05
C ASN A 51 -14.36 -22.44 18.19
N GLU A 52 -14.41 -21.87 19.39
CA GLU A 52 -13.80 -22.38 20.61
C GLU A 52 -14.30 -23.77 21.04
N ASN A 53 -15.51 -24.15 20.61
CA ASN A 53 -16.11 -25.47 20.86
C ASN A 53 -15.82 -26.48 19.74
N ALA A 54 -14.93 -26.15 18.80
CA ALA A 54 -14.60 -26.94 17.61
C ALA A 54 -15.80 -27.18 16.65
N GLU A 55 -16.79 -26.29 16.66
CA GLU A 55 -17.92 -26.30 15.74
C GLU A 55 -17.63 -25.45 14.51
N LEU A 56 -18.07 -25.90 13.34
CA LEU A 56 -17.90 -25.16 12.09
C LEU A 56 -18.96 -24.08 11.96
N VAL A 57 -18.55 -22.82 12.04
CA VAL A 57 -19.42 -21.65 11.97
C VAL A 57 -19.18 -20.90 10.65
N ARG A 58 -20.27 -20.48 10.00
CA ARG A 58 -20.22 -19.58 8.85
C ARG A 58 -20.37 -18.13 9.31
N VAL A 59 -19.39 -17.30 8.97
CA VAL A 59 -19.41 -15.85 9.23
C VAL A 59 -19.53 -15.09 7.92
N LYS A 60 -20.21 -13.93 7.94
CA LYS A 60 -20.29 -13.01 6.81
C LYS A 60 -19.54 -11.73 7.10
N VAL A 61 -19.04 -11.07 6.04
CA VAL A 61 -18.32 -9.79 6.14
C VAL A 61 -19.17 -8.71 6.82
N ARG A 62 -20.46 -8.62 6.49
CA ARG A 62 -21.36 -7.62 7.09
C ARG A 62 -21.46 -7.70 8.62
N ASP A 63 -21.20 -8.88 9.20
CA ASP A 63 -21.33 -9.12 10.63
C ASP A 63 -20.03 -8.71 11.39
N CYS A 64 -18.92 -8.49 10.69
CA CYS A 64 -17.63 -8.09 11.28
C CYS A 64 -17.25 -6.61 11.07
N LEU A 65 -18.15 -5.77 10.55
CA LEU A 65 -17.87 -4.35 10.32
C LEU A 65 -17.72 -3.54 11.62
N ASP A 66 -18.35 -3.99 12.70
CA ASP A 66 -18.34 -3.33 14.00
C ASP A 66 -17.72 -4.25 15.07
N ASN A 67 -16.50 -3.93 15.47
CA ASN A 67 -15.74 -4.67 16.48
C ASN A 67 -16.49 -4.74 17.82
N ARG A 68 -17.34 -3.75 18.14
CA ARG A 68 -18.12 -3.74 19.39
C ARG A 68 -19.18 -4.84 19.40
N LYS A 69 -19.78 -5.16 18.25
CA LYS A 69 -20.72 -6.29 18.12
C LYS A 69 -20.03 -7.64 18.27
N LEU A 70 -18.73 -7.69 17.95
CA LEU A 70 -17.88 -8.85 18.16
C LEU A 70 -17.33 -8.92 19.60
N GLY A 71 -17.64 -7.95 20.46
CA GLY A 71 -17.28 -7.95 21.88
C GLY A 71 -15.87 -7.48 22.18
N TYR A 72 -15.19 -6.78 21.27
CA TYR A 72 -13.84 -6.26 21.53
C TYR A 72 -13.63 -4.83 21.02
N VAL A 73 -12.66 -4.15 21.63
CA VAL A 73 -12.15 -2.84 21.20
C VAL A 73 -10.65 -2.78 21.45
N TYR A 74 -9.96 -1.89 20.73
CA TYR A 74 -8.56 -1.61 20.97
C TYR A 74 -8.39 -0.54 22.05
N GLN A 75 -7.28 -0.63 22.78
CA GLN A 75 -6.87 0.44 23.68
C GLN A 75 -6.58 1.72 22.87
N ASP A 76 -7.08 2.84 23.39
CA ASP A 76 -6.77 4.16 22.86
C ASP A 76 -5.34 4.53 23.23
N VAL A 77 -4.48 4.57 22.21
CA VAL A 77 -3.07 4.95 22.31
C VAL A 77 -2.78 6.07 21.32
N GLU A 78 -1.83 6.93 21.65
CA GLU A 78 -1.41 8.02 20.78
C GLU A 78 -0.98 7.49 19.41
N ILE A 79 -1.39 8.20 18.35
CA ILE A 79 -1.09 7.85 16.96
C ILE A 79 -0.13 8.92 16.42
N PRO A 80 1.19 8.74 16.60
CA PRO A 80 2.17 9.78 16.29
C PRO A 80 2.25 10.11 14.79
N TRP A 81 1.89 9.17 13.92
CA TRP A 81 1.97 9.34 12.47
C TRP A 81 0.85 10.20 11.87
N LEU A 82 -0.18 10.59 12.65
CA LEU A 82 -1.26 11.47 12.17
C LEU A 82 -0.75 12.82 11.64
N LYS A 83 0.37 13.31 12.17
CA LYS A 83 0.99 14.57 11.78
C LYS A 83 2.26 14.38 10.93
N SER A 84 2.48 13.18 10.42
CA SER A 84 3.69 12.84 9.64
C SER A 84 3.48 12.99 8.13
N ARG A 85 2.81 14.05 7.67
CA ARG A 85 2.70 14.36 6.23
C ARG A 85 4.13 14.61 5.68
N PRO A 86 4.52 13.98 4.55
CA PRO A 86 5.83 14.18 3.95
C PRO A 86 6.07 15.66 3.61
N THR A 87 7.31 16.11 3.75
CA THR A 87 7.70 17.48 3.38
C THR A 87 8.29 17.49 1.97
N PRO A 88 7.86 18.41 1.08
CA PRO A 88 8.42 18.52 -0.26
C PRO A 88 9.90 18.89 -0.24
N ARG A 89 10.71 18.17 -1.03
CA ARG A 89 12.13 18.48 -1.16
C ARG A 89 12.29 19.53 -2.25
N ARG A 90 12.15 20.81 -1.90
CA ARG A 90 12.45 21.92 -2.82
C ARG A 90 13.93 21.89 -3.23
N THR A 91 14.21 21.32 -4.40
CA THR A 91 15.55 21.39 -5.01
C THR A 91 15.71 22.75 -5.68
N LYS A 92 16.79 23.49 -5.40
CA LYS A 92 17.05 24.84 -5.96
C LYS A 92 16.91 24.95 -7.49
N GLN A 93 16.98 23.84 -8.23
CA GLN A 93 16.82 23.76 -9.69
C GLN A 93 15.38 23.95 -10.20
N GLN A 94 14.34 23.74 -9.38
CA GLN A 94 12.95 23.99 -9.82
C GLN A 94 12.64 25.49 -9.98
N ARG A 95 13.42 26.38 -9.35
CA ARG A 95 13.26 27.84 -9.54
C ARG A 95 13.62 28.31 -10.95
N THR A 96 14.47 27.59 -11.68
CA THR A 96 14.97 28.00 -13.01
C THR A 96 14.20 27.38 -14.18
N ALA A 97 13.41 26.33 -13.95
CA ALA A 97 12.70 25.62 -15.03
C ALA A 97 11.38 26.28 -15.45
N LYS A 98 10.80 27.19 -14.66
CA LYS A 98 9.61 27.97 -15.05
C LYS A 98 9.88 29.02 -16.16
N ALA A 99 11.12 29.11 -16.66
CA ALA A 99 11.53 30.11 -17.67
C ALA A 99 11.94 29.51 -19.03
N GLY A 100 11.87 28.19 -19.25
CA GLY A 100 12.38 27.59 -20.48
C GLY A 100 11.55 26.39 -20.92
N GLY A 101 10.78 26.59 -21.99
CA GLY A 101 9.80 25.64 -22.51
C GLY A 101 10.33 24.30 -23.01
N VAL A 102 9.32 23.47 -23.32
CA VAL A 102 9.33 22.20 -24.08
C VAL A 102 9.85 20.97 -23.33
N ALA A 103 8.92 20.17 -22.79
CA ALA A 103 9.19 18.80 -22.39
C ALA A 103 9.20 17.88 -23.62
N LYS A 104 10.39 17.41 -24.02
CA LYS A 104 10.52 16.26 -24.93
C LYS A 104 10.29 14.98 -24.12
N ALA A 105 9.30 14.19 -24.51
CA ALA A 105 9.16 12.81 -24.06
C ALA A 105 10.37 11.99 -24.56
N ALA A 106 11.30 11.68 -23.66
CA ALA A 106 12.35 10.70 -23.91
C ALA A 106 12.09 9.50 -23.01
N GLY A 107 11.67 8.39 -23.61
CA GLY A 107 11.68 7.10 -22.95
C GLY A 107 13.13 6.74 -22.61
N THR A 108 13.48 6.81 -21.33
CA THR A 108 14.74 6.27 -20.81
C THR A 108 14.42 5.15 -19.84
N THR A 109 14.31 3.95 -20.41
CA THR A 109 14.56 2.69 -19.68
C THR A 109 16.05 2.60 -19.37
N SER A 110 16.52 3.40 -18.42
CA SER A 110 17.83 3.21 -17.80
C SER A 110 17.61 2.81 -16.36
N PHE A 111 17.51 1.50 -16.13
CA PHE A 111 17.51 0.92 -14.80
C PHE A 111 18.80 1.31 -14.09
N GLY A 112 18.70 2.29 -13.18
CA GLY A 112 19.78 2.63 -12.26
C GLY A 112 20.22 1.37 -11.50
N LYS A 113 21.53 1.21 -11.40
CA LYS A 113 22.31 0.16 -10.72
C LYS A 113 21.46 -0.74 -9.78
N LEU A 114 21.19 -1.97 -10.24
CA LEU A 114 20.57 -3.02 -9.43
C LEU A 114 21.44 -3.28 -8.19
N VAL A 115 20.87 -3.08 -7.01
CA VAL A 115 21.40 -3.69 -5.78
C VAL A 115 20.88 -5.13 -5.74
N LYS A 116 21.76 -6.12 -5.92
CA LYS A 116 21.44 -7.51 -5.59
C LYS A 116 21.29 -7.60 -4.07
N ILE A 117 20.07 -7.77 -3.58
CA ILE A 117 19.78 -7.95 -2.15
C ILE A 117 19.39 -9.41 -1.95
N SER A 118 20.34 -10.27 -1.59
CA SER A 118 20.08 -11.69 -1.28
C SER A 118 19.77 -11.95 0.19
N GLU A 119 19.89 -10.96 1.08
CA GLU A 119 19.75 -11.15 2.52
C GLU A 119 18.84 -10.12 3.17
N PHE A 120 17.91 -10.65 3.97
CA PHE A 120 17.17 -9.92 4.99
C PHE A 120 18.05 -9.82 6.25
N PRO A 121 18.03 -8.71 7.01
CA PRO A 121 17.12 -7.57 6.95
C PRO A 121 17.51 -6.48 5.92
N ILE A 122 16.50 -5.81 5.36
CA ILE A 122 16.66 -4.69 4.44
C ILE A 122 17.19 -3.47 5.21
N GLN A 123 18.44 -3.09 4.94
CA GLN A 123 18.99 -1.82 5.44
C GLN A 123 18.42 -0.67 4.60
N LEU A 124 17.56 0.16 5.21
CA LEU A 124 17.05 1.38 4.58
C LEU A 124 18.13 2.47 4.70
N GLU A 125 18.94 2.64 3.65
CA GLU A 125 20.05 3.60 3.62
C GLU A 125 19.60 5.09 3.72
N SER A 126 18.31 5.39 3.60
CA SER A 126 17.78 6.76 3.81
C SER A 126 16.30 6.76 4.20
N LYS A 127 15.90 7.76 4.99
CA LYS A 127 14.48 8.04 5.27
C LYS A 127 13.80 8.46 3.95
N ILE A 128 12.85 7.67 3.48
CA ILE A 128 11.97 8.04 2.38
C ILE A 128 10.83 8.85 3.00
N SER A 129 10.97 10.18 3.01
CA SER A 129 9.99 11.10 3.60
C SER A 129 9.92 12.40 2.80
N THR A 130 9.83 12.25 1.48
CA THR A 130 9.71 13.39 0.57
C THR A 130 8.38 13.29 -0.16
N SER A 131 7.74 14.43 -0.46
CA SER A 131 6.40 14.44 -1.08
C SER A 131 6.38 13.84 -2.50
N GLU A 132 7.55 13.69 -3.13
CA GLU A 132 7.70 13.01 -4.42
C GLU A 132 7.49 11.50 -4.32
N PHE A 133 7.51 10.92 -3.11
CA PHE A 133 7.27 9.49 -2.92
C PHE A 133 5.77 9.19 -2.79
N ALA A 134 5.17 8.76 -3.89
CA ALA A 134 3.75 8.41 -3.92
C ALA A 134 3.43 7.03 -3.29
N GLY A 135 4.39 6.11 -3.19
CA GLY A 135 4.18 4.79 -2.60
C GLY A 135 5.08 3.69 -3.15
N SER A 136 4.80 2.44 -2.74
CA SER A 136 5.56 1.25 -3.15
C SER A 136 4.64 0.06 -3.38
N PHE A 137 5.02 -0.81 -4.31
CA PHE A 137 4.39 -2.12 -4.51
C PHE A 137 5.24 -3.19 -3.85
N VAL A 138 4.62 -3.98 -2.97
CA VAL A 138 5.27 -5.10 -2.27
C VAL A 138 4.41 -6.34 -2.41
N SER A 139 5.03 -7.48 -2.73
CA SER A 139 4.37 -8.78 -2.82
C SER A 139 5.11 -9.78 -1.94
N VAL A 140 4.42 -10.39 -0.99
CA VAL A 140 4.95 -11.49 -0.18
C VAL A 140 4.83 -12.80 -1.00
N PRO A 141 5.87 -13.65 -1.01
CA PRO A 141 5.78 -14.95 -1.67
C PRO A 141 4.61 -15.79 -1.16
N HIS A 142 3.82 -16.30 -2.09
CA HIS A 142 2.73 -17.24 -1.81
C HIS A 142 3.04 -18.58 -2.47
N THR A 143 3.71 -19.48 -1.75
CA THR A 143 4.04 -20.82 -2.28
C THR A 143 2.84 -21.75 -2.14
N HIS A 144 2.18 -22.08 -3.26
CA HIS A 144 1.27 -23.23 -3.33
C HIS A 144 2.02 -24.47 -3.82
N LYS A 145 1.49 -25.66 -3.48
CA LYS A 145 2.05 -26.96 -3.93
C LYS A 145 1.98 -27.15 -5.45
N GLU A 146 1.13 -26.39 -6.14
CA GLU A 146 1.05 -26.39 -7.60
C GLU A 146 1.82 -25.22 -8.24
N LYS A 147 2.17 -25.39 -9.52
CA LYS A 147 3.10 -24.59 -10.34
C LYS A 147 3.13 -23.09 -10.00
N ARG A 148 4.34 -22.51 -10.02
CA ARG A 148 4.59 -21.06 -9.96
C ARG A 148 3.85 -20.35 -11.11
N ASN A 149 2.63 -19.89 -10.84
CA ASN A 149 1.89 -19.05 -11.77
C ASN A 149 2.39 -17.60 -11.64
N LYS A 150 2.48 -16.90 -12.77
CA LYS A 150 2.77 -15.46 -12.77
C LYS A 150 1.58 -14.75 -12.12
N SER A 151 1.83 -13.99 -11.06
CA SER A 151 0.82 -13.13 -10.45
C SER A 151 0.65 -11.86 -11.29
N LYS A 152 -0.59 -11.37 -11.38
CA LYS A 152 -0.91 -10.05 -11.89
C LYS A 152 -1.45 -9.23 -10.73
N GLY A 153 -1.03 -7.97 -10.64
CA GLY A 153 -1.48 -7.05 -9.60
C GLY A 153 -1.65 -5.65 -10.17
N ILE A 154 -2.38 -4.81 -9.44
CA ILE A 154 -2.59 -3.40 -9.78
C ILE A 154 -2.22 -2.60 -8.53
N LEU A 155 -1.38 -1.57 -8.71
CA LEU A 155 -1.09 -0.58 -7.68
C LEU A 155 -1.95 0.66 -7.95
N ARG A 156 -2.68 1.12 -6.94
CA ARG A 156 -3.41 2.40 -6.96
C ARG A 156 -2.82 3.31 -5.88
N LEU A 157 -2.46 4.52 -6.26
CA LEU A 157 -1.89 5.53 -5.36
C LEU A 157 -2.75 6.79 -5.46
N GLY A 158 -3.10 7.38 -4.30
CA GLY A 158 -3.73 8.70 -4.27
C GLY A 158 -2.69 9.77 -4.58
N LEU A 159 -2.93 10.59 -5.60
CA LEU A 159 -1.97 11.60 -6.06
C LEU A 159 -2.34 13.02 -5.66
N THR A 160 -3.58 13.29 -5.26
CA THR A 160 -4.08 14.65 -4.94
C THR A 160 -3.15 15.39 -3.97
N ASP A 161 -2.91 14.82 -2.79
CA ASP A 161 -2.03 15.44 -1.78
C ASP A 161 -0.59 15.62 -2.28
N CYS A 162 -0.08 14.70 -3.11
CA CYS A 162 1.26 14.81 -3.68
C CYS A 162 1.36 15.93 -4.72
N LEU A 163 0.32 16.13 -5.53
CA LEU A 163 0.28 17.19 -6.54
C LEU A 163 0.13 18.57 -5.89
N GLU A 164 -0.71 18.68 -4.84
CA GLU A 164 -0.82 19.89 -4.01
C GLU A 164 0.53 20.24 -3.37
N ASP A 165 1.19 19.28 -2.72
CA ASP A 165 2.47 19.49 -2.03
C ASP A 165 3.61 19.89 -2.98
N LEU A 166 3.49 19.54 -4.26
CA LEU A 166 4.47 19.84 -5.31
C LEU A 166 4.08 21.05 -6.18
N GLU A 167 2.93 21.68 -5.92
CA GLU A 167 2.38 22.78 -6.73
C GLU A 167 2.24 22.40 -8.22
N ALA A 168 1.87 21.14 -8.49
CA ALA A 168 1.80 20.53 -9.82
C ALA A 168 0.36 20.21 -10.28
N GLU A 169 -0.63 20.85 -9.68
CA GLU A 169 -2.06 20.62 -9.97
C GLU A 169 -2.47 21.09 -11.39
N ASP A 170 -1.85 22.16 -11.87
CA ASP A 170 -2.12 22.77 -13.17
C ASP A 170 -1.23 22.22 -14.31
N ASP A 171 -0.34 21.26 -14.01
CA ASP A 171 0.58 20.70 -14.99
C ASP A 171 -0.15 19.72 -15.93
N GLU A 172 0.03 19.87 -17.25
CA GLU A 172 -0.58 18.99 -18.26
C GLU A 172 -0.10 17.53 -18.16
N SER A 173 1.09 17.30 -17.58
CA SER A 173 1.68 15.97 -17.43
C SER A 173 2.63 15.90 -16.24
N VAL A 174 2.79 14.70 -15.68
CA VAL A 174 3.72 14.43 -14.58
C VAL A 174 4.70 13.33 -14.94
N VAL A 175 5.93 13.42 -14.44
CA VAL A 175 6.96 12.39 -14.64
C VAL A 175 6.90 11.37 -13.52
N VAL A 176 6.53 10.13 -13.87
CA VAL A 176 6.52 9.01 -12.92
C VAL A 176 7.84 8.25 -12.98
N THR A 177 8.55 8.21 -11.85
CA THR A 177 9.80 7.44 -11.72
C THR A 177 9.56 6.14 -10.96
N LEU A 178 9.91 5.02 -11.59
CA LEU A 178 9.80 3.69 -10.98
C LEU A 178 11.18 3.20 -10.56
N VAL A 179 11.36 2.95 -9.27
CA VAL A 179 12.64 2.49 -8.71
C VAL A 179 12.50 1.02 -8.28
N PRO A 180 12.95 0.05 -9.09
CA PRO A 180 12.92 -1.34 -8.67
C PRO A 180 13.92 -1.57 -7.54
N ARG A 181 13.44 -2.11 -6.42
CA ARG A 181 14.27 -2.42 -5.25
C ARG A 181 14.68 -3.89 -5.21
N PHE A 182 13.76 -4.79 -5.55
CA PHE A 182 13.99 -6.24 -5.57
C PHE A 182 13.17 -6.90 -6.69
N GLY A 183 13.68 -8.01 -7.24
CA GLY A 183 12.93 -8.79 -8.25
C GLY A 183 12.72 -8.09 -9.59
N ALA A 184 13.48 -7.03 -9.90
CA ALA A 184 13.32 -6.21 -11.11
C ALA A 184 13.24 -7.03 -12.41
N GLN A 185 14.02 -8.11 -12.49
CA GLN A 185 14.08 -9.00 -13.66
C GLN A 185 12.82 -9.85 -13.86
N THR A 186 11.95 -9.90 -12.85
CA THR A 186 10.74 -10.73 -12.83
C THR A 186 9.45 -9.93 -12.90
N VAL A 187 9.53 -8.60 -12.84
CA VAL A 187 8.37 -7.71 -12.86
C VAL A 187 8.25 -7.07 -14.24
N THR A 188 7.06 -7.17 -14.82
CA THR A 188 6.70 -6.47 -16.06
C THR A 188 5.54 -5.54 -15.77
N ILE A 189 5.64 -4.30 -16.23
CA ILE A 189 4.60 -3.27 -16.06
C ILE A 189 3.84 -3.17 -17.37
N GLY A 190 2.54 -3.47 -17.33
CA GLY A 190 1.71 -3.46 -18.52
C GLY A 190 1.30 -2.05 -18.95
N SER A 191 0.81 -1.25 -18.01
CA SER A 191 0.32 0.11 -18.27
C SER A 191 0.42 0.99 -17.03
N ILE A 192 0.60 2.29 -17.24
CA ILE A 192 0.51 3.33 -16.21
C ILE A 192 -0.47 4.38 -16.72
N ARG A 193 -1.42 4.78 -15.87
CA ARG A 193 -2.42 5.81 -16.19
C ARG A 193 -2.90 6.49 -14.92
N ILE A 194 -3.35 7.73 -15.06
CA ILE A 194 -3.97 8.51 -14.00
C ILE A 194 -5.47 8.60 -14.32
N GLU A 195 -6.30 8.30 -13.33
CA GLU A 195 -7.76 8.29 -13.46
C GLU A 195 -8.36 8.98 -12.25
N PHE A 196 -9.45 9.73 -12.44
CA PHE A 196 -10.26 10.23 -11.35
C PHE A 196 -11.17 9.12 -10.85
N VAL A 197 -11.19 8.90 -9.54
CA VAL A 197 -12.08 7.94 -8.89
C VAL A 197 -13.10 8.76 -8.11
N SER A 198 -14.36 8.69 -8.55
CA SER A 198 -15.52 9.27 -7.88
C SER A 198 -16.05 8.37 -6.77
#